data_AF-A0A2H6KHB1-F1
#
_entry.id   AF-A0A2H6KHB1-F1
#
_cell.length_a   1.000
_cell.length_b   1.000
_cell.length_c   1.000
_cell.angle_alpha   90.00
_cell.angle_beta   90.00
_cell.angle_gamma   90.00
#
_symmetry.space_group_name_H-M   'P 1'
#
loop_
_entity.id
_entity.type
_entity.pdbx_description
1 polymer ?
#
loop_
_entity_poly.entity_id
_entity_poly.type
_entity_poly.pdbx_seq_one_letter_code
_entity_poly.pdbx_strand_id
1 'polypeptide(L)'
;MHHKYAAPSTPKLDALRSAISAKLQPICFHVKNDPNYGTYVYDEHFYGILCSPLFEGKTYTEINAMVDQILEPLEITPSSSLEVEY
;
A
#
# COMPACT_ATOMS: atom_id res chain seq x y z
N MET A 1 -4.64 34.22 1.81
CA MET A 1 -5.25 33.13 2.59
C MET A 1 -5.03 31.82 1.83
N HIS A 2 -4.05 31.02 2.23
CA HIS A 2 -3.96 29.64 1.73
C HIS A 2 -5.05 28.84 2.46
N HIS A 3 -6.14 28.52 1.76
CA HIS A 3 -7.09 27.54 2.24
C HIS A 3 -6.34 26.21 2.37
N LYS A 4 -5.96 25.82 3.59
CA LYS A 4 -5.59 24.44 3.90
C LYS A 4 -6.87 23.63 3.83
N TYR A 5 -7.27 23.23 2.62
CA TYR A 5 -8.30 22.22 2.48
C TYR A 5 -7.81 20.98 3.23
N ALA A 6 -8.65 20.45 4.13
CA ALA A 6 -8.39 19.15 4.71
C ALA A 6 -8.26 18.16 3.54
N ALA A 7 -7.21 17.33 3.58
CA ALA A 7 -7.09 16.27 2.60
C ALA A 7 -8.37 15.41 2.64
N PRO A 8 -8.90 14.97 1.49
CA PRO A 8 -10.02 14.05 1.47
C PRO A 8 -9.69 12.81 2.29
N SER A 9 -10.70 12.21 2.93
CA SER A 9 -10.53 10.99 3.71
C SER A 9 -9.98 9.86 2.83
N THR A 10 -8.90 9.21 3.26
CA THR A 10 -8.25 8.08 2.58
C THR A 10 -8.44 6.77 3.38
N PRO A 11 -9.67 6.26 3.51
CA PRO A 11 -9.97 5.13 4.39
C PRO A 11 -9.28 3.83 3.93
N LYS A 12 -9.04 3.64 2.62
CA LYS A 12 -8.37 2.45 2.08
C LYS A 12 -6.87 2.51 2.35
N LEU A 13 -6.23 3.67 2.23
CA LEU A 13 -4.83 3.89 2.59
C LEU A 13 -4.57 3.60 4.08
N ASP A 14 -5.45 4.08 4.96
CA ASP A 14 -5.32 3.86 6.40
C ASP A 14 -5.54 2.38 6.77
N ALA A 15 -6.54 1.73 6.16
CA ALA A 15 -6.78 0.30 6.35
C ALA A 15 -5.61 -0.54 5.85
N LEU A 16 -5.05 -0.22 4.68
CA LEU A 16 -3.85 -0.84 4.13
C LEU A 16 -2.67 -0.69 5.09
N ARG A 17 -2.46 0.53 5.62
CA ARG A 17 -1.37 0.77 6.56
C ARG A 17 -1.49 -0.05 7.83
N SER A 18 -2.69 -0.11 8.38
CA SER A 18 -2.97 -0.90 9.58
C SER A 18 -2.75 -2.39 9.32
N ALA A 19 -3.26 -2.92 8.21
CA ALA A 19 -3.19 -4.35 7.90
C ALA A 19 -1.76 -4.83 7.62
N ILE A 20 -1.00 -4.07 6.83
CA ILE A 20 0.40 -4.36 6.52
C ILE A 20 1.25 -4.30 7.80
N SER A 21 1.07 -3.25 8.61
CA SER A 21 1.83 -3.10 9.87
C SER A 21 1.55 -4.25 10.83
N ALA A 22 0.29 -4.66 10.97
CA ALA A 22 -0.10 -5.75 11.86
C ALA A 22 0.42 -7.12 11.43
N LYS A 23 0.42 -7.42 10.12
CA LYS A 23 0.77 -8.75 9.60
C LYS A 23 2.23 -8.90 9.24
N LEU A 24 2.85 -7.87 8.67
CA LEU A 24 4.20 -7.95 8.10
C LEU A 24 5.27 -7.30 8.96
N GLN A 25 4.90 -6.52 9.98
CA GLN A 25 5.84 -5.83 10.88
C GLN A 25 7.04 -5.22 10.14
N PRO A 26 6.78 -4.35 9.14
CA PRO A 26 7.83 -3.86 8.26
C PRO A 26 8.82 -2.97 9.02
N ILE A 27 10.10 -3.07 8.65
CA ILE A 27 11.15 -2.14 9.11
C ILE A 27 11.04 -0.81 8.38
N CYS A 28 10.67 -0.84 7.09
CA CYS A 28 10.41 0.35 6.29
C CYS A 28 9.10 0.16 5.54
N PHE A 29 8.17 1.09 5.70
CA PHE A 29 6.93 1.07 4.96
C PHE A 29 6.43 2.48 4.66
N HIS A 30 6.40 2.80 3.37
CA HIS A 30 5.93 4.08 2.85
C HIS A 30 4.92 3.80 1.75
N VAL A 31 3.70 4.30 1.90
CA VAL A 31 2.65 4.14 0.89
C VAL A 31 1.92 5.45 0.69
N LYS A 32 1.63 5.76 -0.57
CA LYS A 32 0.92 6.95 -1.03
C LYS A 32 0.05 6.64 -2.24
N ASN A 33 -0.93 7.49 -2.49
CA ASN A 33 -1.82 7.36 -3.63
C ASN A 33 -1.06 7.70 -4.90
N ASP A 34 -1.27 6.89 -5.95
CA ASP A 34 -0.71 7.16 -7.26
C ASP A 34 -1.40 8.40 -7.87
N PRO A 35 -0.67 9.52 -8.07
CA PRO A 35 -1.26 10.73 -8.63
C PRO A 35 -1.59 10.58 -10.13
N ASN A 36 -1.10 9.54 -10.80
CA ASN A 36 -1.26 9.35 -12.25
C ASN A 36 -2.54 8.59 -12.61
N TYR A 37 -3.14 7.84 -11.66
CA TYR A 37 -4.23 6.90 -11.93
C TYR A 37 -5.62 7.36 -11.48
N GLY A 38 -5.80 8.60 -11.00
CA GLY A 38 -7.13 9.14 -10.76
C GLY A 38 -7.18 10.39 -9.90
N THR A 39 -8.32 11.06 -9.94
CA THR A 39 -8.67 12.08 -8.94
C THR A 39 -8.62 11.44 -7.54
N TYR A 40 -8.04 12.14 -6.56
CA TYR A 40 -7.87 11.74 -5.13
C TYR A 40 -9.15 11.26 -4.40
N VAL A 41 -10.28 11.20 -5.10
CA VAL A 41 -11.62 10.96 -4.59
C VAL A 41 -11.86 9.49 -4.25
N TYR A 42 -11.14 8.54 -4.87
CA TYR A 42 -11.48 7.11 -4.74
C TYR A 42 -10.45 6.20 -4.05
N ASP A 43 -9.23 6.67 -3.79
CA ASP A 43 -8.23 5.92 -2.98
C ASP A 43 -8.04 4.46 -3.47
N GLU A 44 -7.89 4.28 -4.78
CA GLU A 44 -7.89 2.95 -5.43
C GLU A 44 -6.49 2.51 -5.89
N HIS A 45 -5.59 3.44 -6.09
CA HIS A 45 -4.26 3.17 -6.64
C HIS A 45 -3.19 3.65 -5.68
N PHE A 46 -2.32 2.72 -5.29
CA PHE A 46 -1.28 2.93 -4.31
C PHE A 46 0.07 2.53 -4.87
N TYR A 47 1.10 3.28 -4.51
CA TYR A 47 2.48 2.88 -4.71
C TYR A 47 3.29 3.17 -3.45
N GLY A 48 4.32 2.38 -3.25
CA GLY A 48 5.05 2.43 -2.00
C GLY A 48 6.23 1.50 -1.94
N ILE A 49 7.00 1.68 -0.88
CA ILE A 49 8.13 0.83 -0.51
C ILE A 49 7.70 0.03 0.71
N LEU A 50 7.95 -1.28 0.68
CA LEU A 50 7.67 -2.19 1.78
C LEU A 50 8.86 -3.11 2.00
N CYS A 51 9.51 -2.98 3.16
CA CYS A 51 10.63 -3.80 3.58
C CYS A 51 10.27 -4.49 4.89
N SER A 52 10.29 -5.83 4.91
CA SER A 52 10.05 -6.65 6.09
C SER A 52 11.11 -7.74 6.21
N PRO A 53 11.59 -8.08 7.43
CA PRO A 53 12.42 -9.27 7.66
C PRO A 53 11.77 -10.56 7.15
N LEU A 54 10.42 -10.58 7.10
CA LEU A 54 9.68 -11.75 6.62
C LEU A 54 9.92 -12.04 5.14
N PHE A 55 10.45 -11.08 4.38
CA PHE A 55 10.77 -11.24 2.97
C PHE A 55 12.13 -11.90 2.75
N GLU A 56 12.97 -12.03 3.79
CA GLU A 56 14.27 -12.67 3.67
C GLU A 56 14.12 -14.12 3.21
N GLY A 57 14.88 -14.48 2.16
CA GLY A 57 14.85 -15.80 1.54
C GLY A 57 13.61 -16.11 0.71
N LYS A 58 12.70 -15.16 0.48
CA LYS A 58 11.52 -15.34 -0.37
C LYS A 58 11.74 -14.77 -1.77
N THR A 59 11.11 -15.42 -2.72
CA THR A 59 11.02 -14.92 -4.10
C THR A 59 10.00 -13.80 -4.20
N TYR A 60 10.12 -12.99 -5.26
CA TYR A 60 9.18 -11.92 -5.56
C TYR A 60 7.72 -12.42 -5.64
N THR A 61 7.50 -13.59 -6.23
CA THR A 61 6.18 -14.25 -6.30
C THR A 61 5.62 -14.59 -4.93
N GLU A 62 6.44 -15.08 -4.00
CA GLU A 62 5.99 -15.41 -2.65
C GLU A 62 5.68 -14.15 -1.85
N ILE A 63 6.50 -13.11 -1.99
CA ILE A 63 6.28 -11.82 -1.33
C ILE A 63 4.97 -11.19 -1.83
N ASN A 64 4.74 -11.19 -3.14
CA ASN A 64 3.48 -10.70 -3.71
C ASN A 64 2.28 -11.51 -3.22
N ALA A 65 2.37 -12.85 -3.19
CA ALA A 65 1.29 -13.67 -2.65
C ALA A 65 1.00 -13.36 -1.17
N MET A 66 2.03 -13.07 -0.37
CA MET A 66 1.85 -12.63 1.02
C MET A 66 1.13 -11.28 1.09
N VAL A 67 1.49 -10.32 0.23
CA VAL A 67 0.85 -9.00 0.18
C VAL A 67 -0.60 -9.13 -0.33
N ASP A 68 -0.84 -9.91 -1.38
CA ASP A 68 -2.17 -10.14 -1.97
C ASP A 68 -3.16 -10.69 -0.94
N GLN A 69 -2.74 -11.62 -0.08
CA GLN A 69 -3.56 -12.13 1.05
C GLN A 69 -3.95 -11.05 2.07
N ILE A 70 -3.23 -9.93 2.10
CA ILE A 70 -3.54 -8.78 2.96
C ILE A 70 -4.47 -7.81 2.23
N LEU A 71 -4.29 -7.66 0.92
CA LEU A 71 -5.07 -6.77 0.06
C LEU A 71 -6.48 -7.31 -0.24
N GLU A 72 -6.63 -8.62 -0.42
CA GLU A 72 -7.91 -9.28 -0.74
C GLU A 72 -9.07 -8.87 0.20
N PRO A 73 -8.94 -8.91 1.54
CA PRO A 73 -10.01 -8.48 2.44
C PRO A 73 -10.26 -6.97 2.45
N LEU A 74 -9.37 -6.17 1.87
CA LEU A 74 -9.51 -4.72 1.76
C LEU A 74 -10.16 -4.28 0.44
N GLU A 75 -10.50 -5.22 -0.44
CA GLU A 75 -11.00 -4.98 -1.79
C GLU A 75 -10.05 -4.06 -2.60
N ILE A 76 -8.75 -4.12 -2.30
CA ILE A 76 -7.70 -3.42 -3.04
C ILE A 76 -7.15 -4.43 -4.04
N THR A 77 -7.33 -4.19 -5.33
CA THR A 77 -6.73 -5.04 -6.35
C THR A 77 -5.24 -4.72 -6.47
N PRO A 78 -4.36 -5.73 -6.59
CA PRO A 78 -2.97 -5.48 -6.97
C PRO A 78 -2.99 -4.93 -8.40
N SER A 79 -2.96 -3.60 -8.50
CA SER A 79 -2.53 -2.95 -9.73
C SER A 79 -1.08 -3.38 -9.94
N SER A 80 -0.75 -3.78 -11.15
CA SER A 80 0.53 -4.30 -11.64
C SER A 80 1.74 -3.36 -11.47
N SER A 81 1.72 -2.44 -10.49
CA SER A 81 2.66 -1.33 -10.30
C SER A 81 3.10 -1.13 -8.85
N LEU A 82 2.74 -2.02 -7.90
CA LEU A 82 3.49 -2.11 -6.64
C LEU A 82 4.84 -2.78 -6.94
N GLU A 83 5.74 -2.03 -7.56
CA GLU A 83 7.14 -2.42 -7.68
C GLU A 83 7.75 -2.39 -6.27
N VAL A 84 7.88 -3.57 -5.67
CA VAL A 84 8.64 -3.73 -4.42
C VAL A 84 10.11 -3.53 -4.77
N GLU A 85 10.57 -2.28 -4.71
CA GLU A 85 11.99 -1.95 -4.79
C GLU A 85 12.68 -2.18 -3.44
N TYR A 86 13.87 -2.79 -3.52
CA TYR A 86 14.70 -3.26 -2.38
C TYR A 86 15.56 -2.14 -1.77
#